data_AF-A0A345NY89-F1
#
_entry.id   AF-A0A345NY89-F1
#
_cell.length_a   1.000
_cell.length_b   1.000
_cell.length_c   1.000
_cell.angle_alpha   90.00
_cell.angle_beta   90.00
_cell.angle_gamma   90.00
#
_symmetry.space_group_name_H-M   'P 1'
#
loop_
_entity.id
_entity.type
_entity.pdbx_description
1 polymer ?
#
loop_
_entity_poly.entity_id
_entity_poly.type
_entity_poly.pdbx_seq_one_letter_code
_entity_poly.pdbx_strand_id
1 'polypeptide(L)' 'MLKHPGIAAVLSFFWTGVGQIYNGQILKGILLIILQAINGLLMFVLIGFITYPIVWIWGMYDAYKTAERMNRNQSQTYY' A
#
# COMPACT_ATOMS: atom_id res chain seq x y z
N MET A 1 2.81 14.29 12.22
CA MET A 1 3.74 14.59 11.12
C MET A 1 2.98 14.46 9.82
N LEU A 2 2.95 15.50 8.99
CA LEU A 2 2.34 15.42 7.66
C LEU A 2 3.03 14.30 6.88
N LYS A 3 2.23 13.34 6.40
CA LYS A 3 2.68 12.27 5.52
C LYS A 3 2.68 12.78 4.09
N HIS A 4 3.61 12.36 3.24
CA HIS A 4 3.57 12.71 1.83
C HIS A 4 2.88 11.60 1.03
N PRO A 5 1.64 11.79 0.53
CA PRO A 5 0.91 10.73 -0.16
C PRO A 5 1.60 10.23 -1.42
N GLY A 6 2.28 11.12 -2.14
CA GLY A 6 3.09 10.75 -3.30
C GLY A 6 4.26 9.82 -2.94
N ILE A 7 4.96 10.09 -1.83
CA ILE A 7 6.05 9.22 -1.36
C ILE A 7 5.51 7.85 -0.96
N ALA A 8 4.39 7.79 -0.25
CA ALA A 8 3.75 6.52 0.11
C ALA A 8 3.34 5.71 -1.13
N ALA A 9 2.82 6.37 -2.19
CA ALA A 9 2.45 5.71 -3.43
C ALA A 9 3.67 5.18 -4.20
N VAL A 10 4.74 5.97 -4.31
CA VAL A 10 5.99 5.56 -4.97
C VAL A 10 6.65 4.41 -4.23
N LEU A 11 6.62 4.41 -2.90
CA LEU A 11 7.10 3.27 -2.11
C LEU A 11 6.31 2.00 -2.41
N SER A 12 4.98 2.09 -2.50
CA SER A 12 4.14 0.95 -2.87
C SER A 12 4.28 0.52 -4.33
N PHE A 13 4.72 1.41 -5.22
CA PHE A 13 5.06 1.07 -6.61
C PHE A 13 6.26 0.14 -6.68
N PHE A 14 7.33 0.44 -5.93
CA PHE A 14 8.52 -0.44 -5.89
C PHE A 14 8.25 -1.73 -5.11
N TRP A 15 7.45 -1.67 -4.05
CA TRP A 15 7.07 -2.86 -3.28
C TRP A 15 5.76 -2.68 -2.54
N THR A 16 4.75 -3.47 -2.90
CA THR A 16 3.43 -3.43 -2.26
C THR A 16 3.54 -3.68 -0.76
N GLY A 17 2.96 -2.78 0.05
CA GLY A 17 3.01 -2.85 1.51
C GLY A 17 4.03 -1.90 2.16
N VAL A 18 5.05 -1.43 1.43
CA VAL A 18 6.05 -0.48 1.97
C VAL A 18 5.43 0.90 2.21
N GLY A 19 4.56 1.38 1.32
CA GLY A 19 3.84 2.64 1.52
C GLY A 19 2.95 2.62 2.77
N GLN A 20 2.34 1.48 3.09
CA GLN A 20 1.56 1.28 4.31
C GLN A 20 2.45 1.31 5.56
N ILE A 21 3.64 0.69 5.52
CA ILE A 21 4.64 0.76 6.61
C ILE A 21 5.10 2.21 6.82
N TYR A 22 5.36 2.96 5.75
CA TYR A 22 5.71 4.39 5.82
C TYR A 22 4.60 5.24 6.46
N ASN A 23 3.34 4.90 6.18
CA ASN A 23 2.18 5.51 6.81
C ASN A 23 2.01 5.10 8.29
N GLY A 24 2.84 4.21 8.83
CA GLY A 24 2.74 3.70 10.21
C GLY A 24 1.78 2.52 10.36
N GLN A 25 1.22 2.01 9.26
CA GLN A 25 0.35 0.83 9.24
C GLN A 25 1.16 -0.44 9.01
N ILE A 26 2.02 -0.80 9.98
CA ILE A 26 2.97 -1.92 9.86
C ILE A 26 2.25 -3.23 9.58
N LEU A 27 1.23 -3.58 10.37
CA LEU A 27 0.48 -4.83 10.21
C LEU A 27 -0.15 -4.95 8.81
N LYS A 28 -0.76 -3.86 8.33
CA LYS A 28 -1.37 -3.82 6.99
C LYS A 28 -0.33 -3.98 5.88
N GLY A 29 0.82 -3.33 6.04
CA GLY A 29 1.93 -3.47 5.10
C GLY A 29 2.48 -4.89 5.03
N ILE A 30 2.69 -5.54 6.18
CA ILE A 30 3.13 -6.95 6.24
C ILE A 30 2.11 -7.87 5.57
N LEU A 31 0.81 -7.70 5.84
CA LEU A 31 -0.25 -8.49 5.20
C LEU A 31 -0.23 -8.34 3.67
N LEU A 32 -0.03 -7.12 3.17
CA LEU A 32 0.08 -6.88 1.72
C LEU A 32 1.33 -7.53 1.10
N ILE A 33 2.46 -7.51 1.81
CA ILE A 33 3.69 -8.19 1.36
C ILE A 33 3.45 -9.70 1.25
N ILE A 34 2.83 -10.31 2.27
CA ILE A 34 2.48 -11.74 2.26
C ILE A 34 1.52 -12.04 1.10
N LEU A 35 0.48 -11.21 0.92
CA LEU A 35 -0.47 -11.37 -0.18
C LEU A 35 0.21 -11.29 -1.55
N GLN A 36 1.16 -10.37 -1.73
CA GLN A 36 1.91 -10.22 -2.98
C GLN A 36 2.85 -11.41 -3.21
N ALA A 37 3.42 -11.99 -2.15
CA ALA A 37 4.20 -13.23 -2.23
C ALA A 37 3.34 -14.41 -2.66
N ILE A 38 2.12 -14.56 -2.10
CA ILE A 38 1.16 -15.58 -2.52
C ILE A 38 0.76 -15.38 -3.99
N ASN A 39 0.48 -14.14 -4.42
CA ASN A 39 0.21 -13.84 -5.83
C ASN A 39 1.39 -14.19 -6.74
N GLY A 40 2.63 -14.02 -6.27
CA GLY A 40 3.83 -14.48 -6.96
C GLY A 40 3.84 -15.99 -7.16
N LEU A 41 3.50 -16.77 -6.12
CA LEU A 41 3.36 -18.22 -6.24
C LEU A 41 2.19 -18.61 -7.18
N LEU A 42 1.11 -17.85 -7.19
CA LEU A 42 -0.02 -18.08 -8.11
C LEU A 42 0.34 -17.82 -9.58
N MET A 43 1.46 -17.15 -9.89
CA MET A 43 1.89 -17.01 -11.29
C MET A 43 2.20 -18.37 -11.93
N PHE A 44 2.65 -19.37 -11.15
CA PHE A 44 2.92 -20.73 -11.64
C PHE A 44 1.66 -21.44 -12.15
N VAL A 45 0.47 -21.01 -11.74
CA VAL A 45 -0.82 -21.56 -12.17
C VAL A 45 -1.60 -20.58 -13.06
N LEU A 46 -0.92 -19.61 -13.68
CA LEU A 46 -1.43 -18.55 -14.56
C LEU A 46 -2.38 -17.53 -13.89
N ILE A 47 -3.05 -17.86 -12.79
CA ILE A 47 -3.95 -16.97 -12.05
C ILE A 47 -3.21 -15.71 -11.54
N GLY A 48 -1.96 -15.90 -11.10
CA GLY A 48 -1.13 -14.82 -10.56
C GLY A 48 -0.87 -13.68 -11.55
N PHE A 49 -0.92 -13.93 -12.86
CA PHE A 49 -0.72 -12.89 -13.87
C PHE A 49 -1.81 -11.81 -13.84
N ILE A 50 -3.00 -12.16 -13.39
CA ILE A 50 -4.12 -11.22 -13.26
C ILE A 50 -4.16 -10.65 -11.84
N THR A 51 -4.06 -11.51 -10.83
CA THR A 51 -4.23 -11.07 -9.44
C THR A 51 -3.05 -10.23 -8.94
N TYR A 52 -1.82 -10.50 -9.40
CA TYR A 52 -0.63 -9.75 -9.01
C TYR A 52 -0.71 -8.25 -9.37
N PRO A 53 -0.94 -7.85 -10.64
CA PRO A 53 -1.02 -6.43 -11.00
C PRO A 53 -2.24 -5.73 -10.38
N ILE A 54 -3.37 -6.43 -10.18
CA ILE A 54 -4.55 -5.86 -9.53
C ILE A 54 -4.23 -5.47 -8.08
N VAL A 55 -3.64 -6.39 -7.31
CA VAL A 55 -3.28 -6.12 -5.91
C VAL A 55 -2.18 -5.07 -5.82
N TRP A 56 -1.24 -5.06 -6.76
CA TRP A 56 -0.17 -4.06 -6.82
C TRP A 56 -0.72 -2.63 -7.02
N ILE A 57 -1.58 -2.42 -8.03
CA ILE A 57 -2.23 -1.13 -8.28
C ILE A 57 -3.10 -0.71 -7.09
N TRP A 58 -3.86 -1.65 -6.54
CA TRP A 58 -4.70 -1.37 -5.38
C TRP A 58 -3.86 -0.96 -4.16
N GLY A 59 -2.73 -1.63 -3.91
CA GLY A 59 -1.82 -1.31 -2.81
C GLY A 59 -1.16 0.06 -2.94
N MET A 60 -0.91 0.54 -4.17
CA MET A 60 -0.48 1.92 -4.42
C MET A 60 -1.58 2.94 -4.09
N TYR A 61 -2.79 2.72 -4.60
CA TYR A 61 -3.95 3.59 -4.34
C TYR A 61 -4.28 3.66 -2.84
N ASP A 62 -4.25 2.52 -2.16
CA ASP A 62 -4.50 2.41 -0.73
C ASP A 62 -3.45 3.18 0.10
N ALA A 63 -2.16 3.08 -0.25
CA ALA A 63 -1.11 3.83 0.43
C ALA A 63 -1.26 5.35 0.24
N TYR A 64 -1.60 5.79 -0.97
CA TYR A 64 -1.89 7.20 -1.26
C TYR A 64 -3.07 7.73 -0.42
N LYS A 65 -4.21 7.05 -0.50
CA LYS A 65 -5.45 7.49 0.16
C LYS A 65 -5.34 7.43 1.67
N THR A 66 -4.60 6.46 2.20
CA THR A 66 -4.30 6.37 3.63
C THR A 66 -3.49 7.57 4.11
N ALA A 67 -2.39 7.91 3.41
CA ALA A 67 -1.57 9.07 3.75
C ALA A 67 -2.39 10.37 3.70
N GLU A 68 -3.21 10.53 2.66
CA GLU A 68 -4.09 11.69 2.50
C GLU A 68 -5.14 11.79 3.62
N ARG A 69 -5.76 10.67 4.01
CA ARG A 69 -6.72 10.62 5.13
C ARG A 69 -6.05 10.97 6.46
N MET A 70 -4.82 10.48 6.68
CA MET A 70 -4.07 10.81 7.89
C MET A 70 -3.76 12.31 7.98
N ASN A 71 -3.38 12.94 6.86
CA ASN A 71 -3.17 14.38 6.81
C ASN A 71 -4.45 15.17 7.10
N ARG A 72 -5.58 14.78 6.48
CA ARG A 72 -6.87 15.44 6.72
C ARG A 72 -7.31 15.34 8.18
N ASN A 73 -7.19 14.15 8.79
CA ASN A 73 -7.50 13.96 10.20
C ASN A 73 -6.57 14.78 11.09
N GLN A 74 -5.27 14.82 10.76
CA GLN A 74 -4.33 15.65 11.49
C GLN A 74 -4.69 17.14 11.36
N SER A 75 -5.18 17.63 10.23
CA SER A 75 -5.65 19.02 10.13
C SER A 75 -6.88 19.30 11.00
N GLN A 76 -7.83 18.37 11.09
CA GLN A 76 -9.06 18.55 11.89
C GLN A 76 -8.82 18.57 13.41
N THR A 77 -7.83 17.84 13.91
CA THR A 77 -7.51 17.81 15.35
C THR A 77 -6.93 19.13 15.88
N TYR A 78 -6.45 20.02 15.01
CA TYR A 78 -5.86 21.30 15.40
C TYR A 78 -6.83 22.49 15.23
N TYR A 79 -8.09 22.24 14.89
CA TYR A 79 -9.21 23.18 14.98
C TYR A 79 -10.13 22.78 16.13
#